data_AF-A0AAV7RNN1-F1
#
_entry.id   AF-A0AAV7RNN1-F1
#
_cell.length_a   1.000
_cell.length_b   1.000
_cell.length_c   1.000
_cell.angle_alpha   90.00
_cell.angle_beta   90.00
_cell.angle_gamma   90.00
#
_symmetry.space_group_name_H-M   'P 1'
#
loop_
_entity.id
_entity.type
_entity.pdbx_description
1 polymer ?
#
loop_
_entity_poly.entity_id
_entity_poly.type
_entity_poly.pdbx_seq_one_letter_code
_entity_poly.pdbx_strand_id
1 'polypeptide(L)'
;MPLLQPHWCIGELQGGQPRTRRTTTNTATKTPGGPRDPVTDSVGDGAPPSLHLIYQTMMAQHKQIQGDNKKARLATKQLQVAVSKVAKSCSEIGERIATTETRTSVLEAELGTVVQQSTMHESQLTDIQWKLEDFENQQRHNNLCILGTQEGAEGQDTGAFIVKKI
;
A
#
# COMPACT_ATOMS: atom_id res chain seq x y z
N MET A 1 -7.20 -29.63 -5.01
CA MET A 1 -6.53 -28.31 -5.13
C MET A 1 -6.61 -27.64 -3.76
N PRO A 2 -5.53 -27.63 -2.95
CA PRO A 2 -5.60 -27.13 -1.58
C PRO A 2 -5.55 -25.59 -1.54
N LEU A 3 -6.33 -25.03 -0.63
CA LEU A 3 -6.49 -23.60 -0.34
C LEU A 3 -5.18 -23.02 0.24
N LEU A 4 -4.63 -21.98 -0.38
CA LEU A 4 -3.58 -21.16 0.22
C LEU A 4 -4.20 -20.18 1.23
N GLN A 5 -3.81 -20.31 2.50
CA GLN A 5 -3.98 -19.27 3.52
C GLN A 5 -2.79 -18.29 3.48
N PRO A 6 -3.00 -16.97 3.65
CA PRO A 6 -1.91 -16.05 3.93
C PRO A 6 -1.63 -15.97 5.44
N HIS A 7 -0.42 -16.38 5.81
CA HIS A 7 0.20 -16.12 7.11
C HIS A 7 0.44 -14.62 7.28
N TRP A 8 -0.23 -13.98 8.25
CA TRP A 8 0.17 -12.68 8.79
C TRP A 8 0.80 -12.90 10.17
N CYS A 9 2.13 -12.89 10.22
CA CYS A 9 2.88 -12.73 11.46
C CYS A 9 3.20 -11.24 11.63
N ILE A 10 2.55 -10.56 12.56
CA ILE A 10 3.01 -9.28 13.11
C ILE A 10 3.30 -9.52 14.58
N GLY A 11 4.60 -9.48 14.90
CA GLY A 11 5.13 -9.74 16.23
C GLY A 11 4.73 -8.68 17.26
N GLU A 12 4.55 -9.18 18.48
CA GLU A 12 4.45 -8.41 19.71
C GLU A 12 5.64 -7.44 19.86
N LEU A 13 5.35 -6.16 20.09
CA LEU A 13 6.31 -5.20 20.62
C LEU A 13 5.92 -4.87 22.06
N GLN A 14 6.46 -5.66 22.99
CA GLN A 14 6.49 -5.33 24.41
C GLN A 14 7.58 -4.29 24.70
N GLY A 15 7.21 -3.27 25.48
CA GLY A 15 8.01 -2.67 26.55
C GLY A 15 9.40 -2.11 26.21
N GLY A 16 9.47 -0.80 25.95
CA GLY A 16 10.73 -0.05 25.96
C GLY A 16 10.64 1.22 26.80
N GLN A 17 11.19 1.20 28.02
CA GLN A 17 11.39 2.40 28.85
C GLN A 17 12.41 3.37 28.22
N PRO A 18 12.29 4.70 28.44
CA PRO A 18 13.27 5.66 27.95
C PRO A 18 14.55 5.66 28.79
N ARG A 19 15.65 5.23 28.16
CA ARG A 19 17.02 5.24 28.69
C ARG A 19 17.62 6.64 28.53
N THR A 20 17.92 7.32 29.63
CA THR A 20 18.64 8.60 29.64
C THR A 20 20.09 8.40 29.22
N ARG A 21 20.54 9.12 28.18
CA ARG A 21 21.91 9.08 27.66
C ARG A 21 22.68 10.31 28.15
N ARG A 22 23.53 10.13 29.17
CA ARG A 22 24.60 11.09 29.53
C ARG A 22 25.76 10.89 28.55
N THR A 23 26.17 11.95 27.88
CA THR A 23 27.39 11.98 27.07
C THR A 23 28.52 12.53 27.95
N THR A 24 29.49 11.70 28.31
CA THR A 24 30.76 12.12 28.91
C THR A 24 31.85 11.95 27.86
N THR A 25 32.43 13.07 27.39
CA THR A 25 33.63 13.05 26.56
C THR A 25 34.86 13.13 27.45
N ASN A 26 35.57 12.02 27.57
CA ASN A 26 36.91 11.96 28.17
C ASN A 26 37.93 12.49 27.16
N THR A 27 38.71 13.49 27.55
CA THR A 27 39.95 13.86 26.87
C THR A 27 41.13 13.51 27.76
N ALA A 28 41.93 12.55 27.30
CA ALA A 28 43.16 12.12 27.93
C ALA A 28 44.27 13.16 27.68
N THR A 29 45.03 13.49 28.72
CA THR A 29 46.38 14.06 28.56
C THR A 29 47.36 13.31 29.45
N LYS A 30 48.59 13.21 28.94
CA LYS A 30 49.61 12.19 29.14
C LYS A 30 50.69 12.77 30.06
N THR A 31 51.04 12.08 31.14
CA THR A 31 52.16 12.41 32.04
C THR A 31 53.50 12.02 31.40
N PRO A 32 54.56 12.81 31.63
CA PRO A 32 55.86 12.23 31.99
C PRO A 32 56.40 12.86 33.29
N GLY A 33 57.00 12.04 34.15
CA GLY A 33 57.30 12.36 35.54
C GLY A 33 58.67 12.97 35.85
N GLY A 34 58.76 13.45 37.10
CA GLY A 34 59.95 13.80 37.87
C GLY A 34 60.05 15.30 38.20
N PRO A 35 60.58 15.73 39.38
CA PRO A 35 60.79 15.10 40.69
C PRO A 35 59.74 15.54 41.74
N ARG A 36 59.72 14.89 42.92
CA ARG A 36 58.81 15.19 44.04
C ARG A 36 59.07 16.59 44.62
N ASP A 37 58.21 17.53 44.25
CA ASP A 37 57.97 18.78 44.99
C ASP A 37 56.99 18.52 46.15
N PRO A 38 57.09 19.27 47.25
CA PRO A 38 56.40 18.95 48.50
C PRO A 38 54.89 18.94 48.30
N VAL A 39 54.23 18.00 48.98
CA VAL A 39 52.77 17.91 49.11
C VAL A 39 52.26 19.26 49.62
N THR A 40 51.87 20.13 48.70
CA THR A 40 50.88 21.15 48.99
C THR A 40 49.56 20.40 48.98
N ASP A 41 49.18 19.91 50.16
CA ASP A 41 47.79 19.67 50.52
C ASP A 41 47.08 21.03 50.42
N SER A 42 46.82 21.49 49.19
CA SER A 42 45.75 22.42 48.92
C SER A 42 44.47 21.60 49.03
N VAL A 43 44.12 21.31 50.28
CA VAL A 43 42.73 21.16 50.70
C VAL A 43 42.03 22.34 50.04
N GLY A 44 41.31 22.06 48.96
CA GLY A 44 40.43 23.02 48.33
C GLY A 44 39.37 23.35 49.37
N ASP A 45 39.70 24.33 50.20
CA ASP A 45 38.89 24.88 51.27
C ASP A 45 37.75 25.66 50.61
N GLY A 46 36.82 24.91 50.03
CA GLY A 46 35.55 25.42 49.56
C GLY A 46 34.69 25.65 50.79
N ALA A 47 34.87 26.79 51.45
CA ALA A 47 33.99 27.23 52.52
C ALA A 47 32.53 26.99 52.11
N PRO A 48 31.70 26.34 52.94
CA PRO A 48 30.32 26.04 52.58
C PRO A 48 29.63 27.33 52.15
N PRO A 49 28.90 27.34 51.02
CA PRO A 49 28.27 28.54 50.51
C PRO A 49 27.41 29.14 51.61
N SER A 50 27.53 30.46 51.80
CA SER A 50 26.75 31.16 52.82
C SER A 50 25.26 30.84 52.62
N LEU A 51 24.50 30.70 53.71
CA LEU A 51 23.05 30.42 53.65
C LEU A 51 22.31 31.38 52.70
N HIS A 52 22.80 32.61 52.60
CA HIS A 52 22.32 33.62 51.67
C HIS A 52 22.52 33.24 50.19
N LEU A 53 23.69 32.73 49.81
CA LEU A 53 23.98 32.27 48.45
C LEU A 53 23.13 31.05 48.07
N ILE A 54 22.91 30.13 49.03
CA ILE A 54 22.02 28.97 48.84
C ILE A 54 20.59 29.45 48.57
N TYR A 55 20.09 30.40 49.37
CA TYR A 55 18.75 30.97 49.21
C TYR A 55 18.57 31.68 47.84
N GLN A 56 19.54 32.51 47.43
CA GLN A 56 19.49 33.17 46.12
C GLN A 56 19.48 32.16 44.97
N THR A 57 20.31 31.12 45.06
CA THR A 57 20.38 30.05 44.05
C THR A 57 19.05 29.29 43.97
N MET A 58 18.44 28.97 45.11
CA MET A 58 17.15 28.31 45.19
C MET A 58 16.04 29.17 44.55
N MET A 59 16.03 30.48 44.78
CA MET A 59 15.05 31.39 44.17
C MET A 59 15.22 31.51 42.66
N ALA A 60 16.46 31.58 42.17
CA ALA A 60 16.75 31.58 40.75
C ALA A 60 16.29 30.27 40.07
N GLN A 61 16.58 29.13 40.70
CA GLN A 61 16.11 27.82 40.25
C GLN A 61 14.59 27.73 40.24
N HIS A 62 13.91 28.22 41.29
CA HIS A 62 12.45 28.22 41.35
C HIS A 62 11.83 29.00 40.20
N LYS A 63 12.38 30.20 39.91
CA LYS A 63 11.93 31.03 38.78
C LYS A 63 12.15 30.33 37.44
N GLN A 64 13.29 29.65 37.27
CA GLN A 64 13.60 28.89 36.06
C GLN A 64 12.63 27.72 35.88
N ILE A 65 12.41 26.91 36.92
CA ILE A 65 11.48 25.78 36.92
C ILE A 65 10.05 26.25 36.60
N GLN A 66 9.61 27.39 37.13
CA GLN A 66 8.31 27.95 36.77
C GLN A 66 8.24 28.33 35.29
N GLY A 67 9.30 28.92 34.74
CA GLY A 67 9.39 29.24 33.31
C GLY A 67 9.32 28.00 32.43
N ASP A 68 10.09 26.97 32.77
CA ASP A 68 10.15 25.72 32.00
C ASP A 68 8.85 24.94 32.11
N ASN A 69 8.19 24.91 33.28
CA ASN A 69 6.86 24.32 33.44
C ASN A 69 5.79 25.02 32.59
N LYS A 70 5.84 26.35 32.45
CA LYS A 70 4.93 27.09 31.55
C LYS A 70 5.14 26.67 30.10
N LYS A 71 6.39 26.60 29.65
CA LYS A 71 6.74 26.16 28.28
C LYS A 71 6.30 24.71 28.03
N ALA A 72 6.58 23.80 28.97
CA ALA A 72 6.17 22.41 28.88
C ALA A 72 4.65 22.27 28.75
N ARG A 73 3.88 23.00 29.57
CA ARG A 73 2.40 23.01 29.49
C ARG A 73 1.89 23.51 28.13
N LEU A 74 2.52 24.53 27.56
CA LEU A 74 2.15 25.02 26.22
C LEU A 74 2.46 23.98 25.15
N ALA A 75 3.64 23.35 25.20
CA ALA A 75 4.02 22.28 24.28
C ALA A 75 3.07 21.08 24.39
N THR A 76 2.69 20.66 25.60
CA THR A 76 1.73 19.57 25.82
C THR A 76 0.37 19.90 25.19
N LYS A 77 -0.13 21.14 25.34
CA LYS A 77 -1.39 21.56 24.70
C LYS A 77 -1.29 21.52 23.18
N GLN A 78 -0.19 22.00 22.61
CA GLN A 78 0.03 21.96 21.16
C GLN A 78 0.10 20.52 20.64
N LEU A 79 0.79 19.64 21.35
CA LEU A 79 0.85 18.21 21.03
C LEU A 79 -0.53 17.57 21.11
N GLN A 80 -1.33 17.88 22.14
CA GLN A 80 -2.69 17.35 22.26
C GLN A 80 -3.57 17.76 21.07
N VAL A 81 -3.46 19.02 20.63
CA VAL A 81 -4.17 19.50 19.44
C VAL A 81 -3.69 18.75 18.19
N ALA A 82 -2.38 18.62 18.00
CA ALA A 82 -1.81 17.90 16.85
C ALA A 82 -2.27 16.43 16.82
N VAL A 83 -2.20 15.73 17.96
CA VAL A 83 -2.67 14.34 18.09
C VAL A 83 -4.16 14.24 17.77
N SER A 84 -4.98 15.17 18.27
CA SER A 84 -6.42 15.16 17.96
C SER A 84 -6.71 15.36 16.46
N LYS A 85 -5.90 16.19 15.77
CA LYS A 85 -6.03 16.42 14.33
C LYS A 85 -5.62 15.18 13.55
N VAL A 86 -4.52 14.54 13.93
CA VAL A 86 -4.06 13.29 13.31
C VAL A 86 -5.10 12.18 13.52
N ALA A 87 -5.62 12.01 14.73
CA ALA A 87 -6.65 11.02 15.02
C ALA A 87 -7.90 11.20 14.15
N LYS A 88 -8.37 12.44 13.98
CA LYS A 88 -9.49 12.75 13.07
C LYS A 88 -9.16 12.39 11.63
N SER A 89 -8.00 12.82 11.13
CA SER A 89 -7.57 12.51 9.76
C SER A 89 -7.44 11.01 9.51
N CYS A 90 -6.91 10.25 10.48
CA CYS A 90 -6.86 8.79 10.40
C CYS A 90 -8.25 8.16 10.34
N SER A 91 -9.22 8.67 11.13
CA SER A 91 -10.61 8.21 11.08
C SER A 91 -11.24 8.45 9.70
N GLU A 92 -11.10 9.67 9.17
CA GLU A 92 -11.63 10.04 7.84
C GLU A 92 -11.01 9.19 6.73
N ILE A 93 -9.70 8.92 6.81
CA ILE A 93 -9.02 8.04 5.85
C ILE A 93 -9.54 6.61 5.99
N GLY A 94 -9.76 6.12 7.22
CA GLY A 94 -10.34 4.81 7.47
C GLY A 94 -11.72 4.64 6.83
N GLU A 95 -12.60 5.63 6.98
CA GLU A 95 -13.93 5.64 6.35
C GLU A 95 -13.84 5.65 4.81
N ARG A 96 -12.93 6.44 4.24
CA ARG A 96 -12.69 6.49 2.79
C ARG A 96 -12.16 5.17 2.24
N ILE A 97 -11.29 4.49 2.99
CA ILE A 97 -10.78 3.16 2.64
C ILE A 97 -11.94 2.16 2.63
N ALA A 98 -12.72 2.07 3.72
CA ALA A 98 -13.85 1.15 3.81
C ALA A 98 -14.89 1.37 2.68
N THR A 99 -15.15 2.64 2.34
CA THR A 99 -16.03 2.99 1.22
C THR A 99 -15.44 2.53 -0.12
N THR A 100 -14.14 2.74 -0.32
CA THR A 100 -13.44 2.30 -1.53
C THR A 100 -13.43 0.77 -1.65
N GLU A 101 -13.14 0.05 -0.57
CA GLU A 101 -13.15 -1.42 -0.54
C GLU A 101 -14.54 -1.99 -0.88
N THR A 102 -15.60 -1.37 -0.34
CA THR A 102 -16.97 -1.75 -0.68
C THR A 102 -17.25 -1.54 -2.17
N ARG A 103 -16.85 -0.39 -2.73
CA ARG A 103 -17.01 -0.11 -4.17
C ARG A 103 -16.23 -1.08 -5.04
N THR A 104 -14.98 -1.40 -4.67
CA THR A 104 -14.17 -2.39 -5.37
C THR A 104 -14.82 -3.76 -5.36
N SER A 105 -15.35 -4.19 -4.21
CA SER A 105 -16.04 -5.49 -4.10
C SER A 105 -17.27 -5.58 -5.01
N VAL A 106 -18.04 -4.50 -5.13
CA VAL A 106 -19.18 -4.43 -6.07
C VAL A 106 -18.71 -4.52 -7.51
N LEU A 107 -17.67 -3.75 -7.88
CA LEU A 107 -17.11 -3.77 -9.23
C LEU A 107 -16.53 -5.14 -9.61
N GLU A 108 -15.90 -5.83 -8.67
CA GLU A 108 -15.38 -7.19 -8.87
C GLU A 108 -16.53 -8.19 -9.13
N ALA A 109 -17.65 -8.07 -8.42
CA ALA A 109 -18.84 -8.89 -8.64
C ALA A 109 -19.51 -8.61 -10.00
N GLU A 110 -19.65 -7.34 -10.37
CA GLU A 110 -20.15 -6.93 -11.68
C GLU A 110 -19.26 -7.43 -12.81
N LEU A 111 -17.94 -7.29 -12.68
CA LEU A 111 -16.98 -7.80 -13.64
C LEU A 111 -17.11 -9.31 -13.82
N GLY A 112 -17.26 -10.07 -12.72
CA GLY A 112 -17.51 -11.50 -12.78
C GLY A 112 -18.77 -11.85 -13.59
N THR A 113 -19.84 -11.08 -13.42
CA THR A 113 -21.09 -11.25 -14.15
C THR A 113 -20.92 -10.95 -15.65
N VAL A 114 -20.25 -9.85 -15.99
CA VAL A 114 -19.99 -9.45 -17.38
C VAL A 114 -19.11 -10.49 -18.09
N VAL A 115 -18.07 -10.99 -17.42
CA VAL A 115 -17.21 -12.05 -17.98
C VAL A 115 -18.02 -13.31 -18.27
N GLN A 116 -18.88 -13.74 -17.33
CA GLN A 116 -19.77 -14.90 -17.57
C GLN A 116 -20.69 -14.67 -18.76
N GLN A 117 -21.32 -13.51 -18.87
CA GLN A 117 -22.17 -13.16 -20.02
C GLN A 117 -21.39 -13.18 -21.34
N SER A 118 -20.17 -12.63 -21.36
CA SER A 118 -19.29 -12.66 -22.53
C SER A 118 -19.00 -14.09 -22.98
N THR A 119 -18.61 -14.96 -22.04
CA THR A 119 -18.31 -16.37 -22.37
C THR A 119 -19.54 -17.12 -22.89
N MET A 120 -20.73 -16.83 -22.35
CA MET A 120 -21.97 -17.41 -22.84
C MET A 120 -22.27 -16.95 -24.27
N HIS A 121 -22.14 -15.65 -24.55
CA HIS A 121 -22.38 -15.10 -25.88
C HIS A 121 -21.35 -15.61 -26.90
N GLU A 122 -20.09 -15.75 -26.53
CA GLU A 122 -19.06 -16.37 -27.37
C GLU A 122 -19.43 -17.81 -27.73
N SER A 123 -19.88 -18.61 -26.76
CA SER A 123 -20.36 -19.98 -27.02
C SER A 123 -21.57 -20.00 -27.96
N GLN A 124 -22.52 -19.07 -27.79
CA GLN A 124 -23.69 -18.96 -28.67
C GLN A 124 -23.29 -18.59 -30.10
N LEU A 125 -22.32 -17.68 -30.25
CA LEU A 125 -21.80 -17.29 -31.56
C LEU A 125 -21.10 -18.46 -32.25
N THR A 126 -20.29 -19.23 -31.53
CA THR A 126 -19.65 -20.42 -32.10
C THR A 126 -20.71 -21.44 -32.53
N ASP A 127 -21.72 -21.70 -31.71
CA ASP A 127 -22.79 -22.65 -32.05
C ASP A 127 -23.57 -22.24 -33.30
N ILE A 128 -23.87 -20.93 -33.43
CA ILE A 128 -24.54 -20.39 -34.61
C ILE A 128 -23.62 -20.51 -35.84
N GLN A 129 -22.33 -20.23 -35.69
CA GLN A 129 -21.35 -20.35 -36.77
C GLN A 129 -21.27 -21.79 -37.28
N TRP A 130 -21.20 -22.79 -36.39
CA TRP A 130 -21.24 -24.21 -36.75
C TRP A 130 -22.51 -24.59 -37.51
N LYS A 131 -23.67 -24.11 -37.05
CA LYS A 131 -24.95 -24.36 -37.74
C LYS A 131 -25.01 -23.71 -39.11
N LEU A 132 -24.48 -22.50 -39.26
CA LEU A 132 -24.43 -21.82 -40.56
C LEU A 132 -23.55 -22.58 -41.55
N GLU A 133 -22.38 -23.04 -41.10
CA GLU A 133 -21.48 -23.84 -41.93
C GLU A 133 -22.11 -25.17 -42.34
N ASP A 134 -22.81 -25.85 -41.43
CA ASP A 134 -23.55 -27.07 -41.73
C ASP A 134 -24.67 -26.81 -42.77
N PHE A 135 -25.47 -25.74 -42.60
CA PHE A 135 -26.49 -25.38 -43.57
C PHE A 135 -25.91 -25.00 -44.94
N GLU A 136 -24.82 -24.22 -44.97
CA GLU A 136 -24.15 -23.87 -46.22
C GLU A 136 -23.63 -25.12 -46.92
N ASN A 137 -23.08 -26.07 -46.17
CA ASN A 137 -22.65 -27.35 -46.71
C ASN A 137 -23.83 -28.17 -47.24
N GLN A 138 -24.93 -28.30 -46.51
CA GLN A 138 -26.13 -29.00 -46.98
C GLN A 138 -26.70 -28.37 -48.27
N GLN A 139 -26.72 -27.04 -48.35
CA GLN A 139 -27.13 -26.33 -49.57
C GLN A 139 -26.18 -26.61 -50.74
N ARG A 140 -24.86 -26.61 -50.52
CA ARG A 140 -23.88 -26.97 -51.55
C ARG A 140 -24.02 -28.41 -52.04
N HIS A 141 -24.36 -29.36 -51.17
CA HIS A 141 -24.55 -30.77 -51.58
C HIS A 141 -25.76 -30.97 -52.49
N ASN A 142 -26.79 -30.13 -52.35
CA ASN A 142 -28.00 -30.21 -53.17
C ASN A 142 -27.89 -29.42 -54.49
N ASN A 143 -26.86 -28.57 -54.63
CA ASN A 143 -26.68 -27.72 -55.79
C ASN A 143 -25.61 -28.30 -56.73
N LEU A 144 -25.97 -28.56 -57.98
CA LEU A 144 -25.01 -28.98 -59.02
C LEU A 144 -24.40 -27.73 -59.69
N CYS A 145 -23.09 -27.57 -59.61
CA CYS A 145 -22.38 -26.49 -60.30
C CYS A 145 -21.74 -27.02 -61.59
N ILE A 146 -22.27 -26.63 -62.75
CA ILE A 146 -21.72 -26.99 -64.06
C ILE A 146 -20.76 -25.89 -64.49
N LEU A 147 -19.45 -26.18 -64.44
CA LEU A 147 -18.39 -25.25 -64.81
C LEU A 147 -17.91 -25.49 -66.26
N GLY A 148 -17.56 -24.43 -66.98
CA GLY A 148 -16.98 -24.52 -68.34
C GLY A 148 -17.99 -24.58 -69.48
N THR A 149 -19.28 -24.35 -69.22
CA THR A 149 -20.28 -24.13 -70.26
C THR A 149 -20.22 -22.69 -70.79
N GLN A 150 -20.24 -22.51 -72.11
CA GLN A 150 -20.39 -21.16 -72.69
C GLN A 150 -21.75 -20.58 -72.30
N GLU A 151 -21.74 -19.30 -71.92
CA GLU A 151 -22.94 -18.55 -71.55
C GLU A 151 -23.94 -18.57 -72.72
N GLY A 152 -25.19 -18.97 -72.46
CA GLY A 152 -26.24 -19.10 -73.49
C GLY A 152 -26.32 -20.45 -74.24
N ALA A 153 -25.49 -21.44 -73.88
CA ALA A 153 -25.53 -22.79 -74.49
C ALA A 153 -26.80 -23.62 -74.14
N GLU A 154 -27.60 -23.12 -73.21
CA GLU A 154 -28.72 -23.81 -72.56
C GLU A 154 -29.98 -23.88 -73.47
N GLY A 155 -30.05 -23.04 -74.52
CA GLY A 155 -31.18 -23.01 -75.44
C GLY A 155 -32.52 -22.66 -74.75
N GLN A 156 -33.65 -23.10 -75.32
CA GLN A 156 -34.98 -22.93 -74.71
C GLN A 156 -35.36 -24.02 -73.69
N ASP A 157 -34.64 -25.15 -73.66
CA ASP A 157 -34.97 -26.31 -72.83
C ASP A 157 -33.73 -26.80 -72.05
N THR A 158 -33.62 -26.29 -70.83
CA THR A 158 -32.51 -26.56 -69.91
C THR A 158 -32.41 -28.05 -69.52
N GLY A 159 -33.54 -28.77 -69.50
CA GLY A 159 -33.56 -30.19 -69.14
C GLY A 159 -32.91 -31.06 -70.21
N ALA A 160 -33.21 -30.80 -71.48
CA ALA A 160 -32.61 -31.50 -72.62
C ALA A 160 -31.09 -31.25 -72.74
N PHE A 161 -30.63 -30.03 -72.38
CA PHE A 161 -29.21 -29.69 -72.35
C PHE A 161 -28.42 -30.54 -71.35
N ILE A 162 -28.95 -30.71 -70.14
CA ILE A 162 -28.31 -31.48 -69.06
C ILE A 162 -28.18 -32.96 -69.45
N VAL A 163 -29.25 -33.58 -69.98
CA VAL A 163 -29.25 -35.00 -70.38
C VAL A 163 -28.28 -35.31 -71.53
N LYS A 164 -27.95 -34.33 -72.37
CA LYS A 164 -27.02 -34.50 -73.50
C LYS A 164 -25.55 -34.44 -73.07
N LYS A 165 -25.26 -33.86 -71.89
CA LYS A 165 -23.91 -33.56 -71.41
C LYS A 165 -23.44 -34.43 -70.25
N ILE A 166 -24.37 -35.00 -69.48
CA ILE A 166 -24.12 -36.12 -68.56
C ILE A 166 -24.07 -37.41 -69.37
#